data_AF-A0A926K2L1-F1
#
_entry.id   AF-A0A926K2L1-F1
#
_cell.length_a   1.000
_cell.length_b   1.000
_cell.length_c   1.000
_cell.angle_alpha   90.00
_cell.angle_beta   90.00
_cell.angle_gamma   90.00
#
_symmetry.space_group_name_H-M   'P 1'
#
loop_
_entity.id
_entity.type
_entity.pdbx_description
1 polymer ?
#
loop_
_entity_poly.entity_id
_entity_poly.type
_entity_poly.pdbx_seq_one_letter_code
_entity_poly.pdbx_strand_id
1 'polypeptide(L)'
;MNAVATPTASPPRRAATRHGASLANDVIAALATVMDPELDEPVTELGFVRSVALHPSGVTVHLRLPTSFCSPNFAYLMVSDAQDALRRVRGIGQVTVLLDDHHDSDKINAGIAADAGYLGTFGAEAEKSLDALRLTFLRKAHTAAMERCVMAALTSGSVRLEDLGRLTLRDLPAGRTKEALLRRRTDIGLGVAPSEPVVVDEHGVVVPDEELPLRLRLARSVRISIEGNAHFCRGLLATRYADGDATGITTHITDTRSTS
;
A
#
# COMPACT_ATOMS: atom_id res chain seq x y z
N MET A 1 -2.50 -67.56 28.23
CA MET A 1 -1.48 -66.92 27.37
C MET A 1 -2.18 -66.28 26.18
N ASN A 2 -2.32 -64.96 26.28
CA ASN A 2 -2.63 -63.89 25.33
C ASN A 2 -3.40 -64.21 24.03
N ALA A 3 -4.67 -63.81 24.00
CA ALA A 3 -5.38 -63.45 22.79
C ALA A 3 -4.96 -62.02 22.37
N VAL A 4 -4.33 -61.91 21.20
CA VAL A 4 -3.89 -60.65 20.59
C VAL A 4 -5.11 -59.94 20.01
N ALA A 5 -5.47 -58.78 20.58
CA ALA A 5 -6.48 -57.89 20.03
C ALA A 5 -5.88 -57.07 18.87
N THR A 6 -6.53 -57.12 17.71
CA THR A 6 -6.20 -56.30 16.53
C THR A 6 -6.71 -54.87 16.74
N PRO A 7 -5.90 -53.81 16.52
CA PRO A 7 -6.39 -52.45 16.61
C PRO A 7 -7.11 -52.06 15.31
N THR A 8 -8.36 -51.62 15.44
CA THR A 8 -9.15 -50.96 14.40
C THR A 8 -8.53 -49.60 14.08
N ALA A 9 -8.20 -49.38 12.79
CA ALA A 9 -7.68 -48.11 12.32
C ALA A 9 -8.78 -47.03 12.34
N SER A 10 -8.55 -45.96 13.08
CA SER A 10 -9.36 -44.73 13.03
C SER A 10 -9.16 -43.99 11.69
N PRO A 11 -10.19 -43.36 11.12
CA PRO A 11 -10.06 -42.60 9.87
C PRO A 11 -9.26 -41.30 10.10
N PRO A 12 -8.59 -40.77 9.07
CA PRO A 12 -7.82 -39.54 9.21
C PRO A 12 -8.75 -38.33 9.43
N ARG A 13 -8.49 -37.57 10.49
CA ARG A 13 -9.15 -36.27 10.77
C ARG A 13 -8.82 -35.26 9.66
N ARG A 14 -9.87 -34.64 9.12
CA ARG A 14 -9.92 -33.62 8.05
C ARG A 14 -8.88 -32.51 8.19
N ALA A 15 -8.25 -32.17 7.06
CA ALA A 15 -7.34 -31.04 6.84
C ALA A 15 -8.06 -29.67 6.66
N ALA A 16 -9.14 -29.41 7.39
CA ALA A 16 -10.00 -28.23 7.17
C ALA A 16 -9.46 -26.92 7.78
N THR A 17 -8.47 -26.98 8.67
CA THR A 17 -8.00 -25.81 9.44
C THR A 17 -6.84 -25.02 8.81
N ARG A 18 -6.24 -25.50 7.71
CA ARG A 18 -5.10 -24.81 7.07
C ARG A 18 -5.50 -23.79 5.99
N HIS A 19 -6.70 -23.91 5.41
CA HIS A 19 -7.16 -23.03 4.32
C HIS A 19 -7.69 -21.68 4.82
N GLY A 20 -8.32 -21.63 6.00
CA GLY A 20 -8.89 -20.40 6.56
C GLY A 20 -7.82 -19.36 6.92
N ALA A 21 -6.80 -19.79 7.67
CA ALA A 21 -5.64 -18.97 8.00
C ALA A 21 -4.83 -18.56 6.76
N SER A 22 -4.80 -19.40 5.71
CA SER A 22 -4.16 -19.05 4.43
C SER A 22 -4.87 -17.87 3.77
N LEU A 23 -6.20 -17.91 3.62
CA LEU A 23 -6.91 -16.82 2.92
C LEU A 23 -6.86 -15.51 3.71
N ALA A 24 -6.98 -15.54 5.04
CA ALA A 24 -6.87 -14.33 5.84
C ALA A 24 -5.51 -13.66 5.65
N ASN A 25 -4.43 -14.45 5.63
CA ASN A 25 -3.09 -13.95 5.35
C ASN A 25 -2.96 -13.42 3.92
N ASP A 26 -3.55 -14.10 2.93
CA ASP A 26 -3.52 -13.66 1.53
C ASP A 26 -4.27 -12.33 1.34
N VAL A 27 -5.39 -12.14 2.05
CA VAL A 27 -6.16 -10.89 2.07
C VAL A 27 -5.34 -9.74 2.67
N ILE A 28 -4.71 -9.96 3.83
CA ILE A 28 -3.86 -8.94 4.45
C ILE A 28 -2.65 -8.63 3.57
N ALA A 29 -2.03 -9.65 2.96
CA ALA A 29 -0.93 -9.47 2.03
C ALA A 29 -1.35 -8.65 0.80
N ALA A 30 -2.56 -8.88 0.27
CA ALA A 30 -3.10 -8.08 -0.83
C ALA A 30 -3.36 -6.63 -0.42
N LEU A 31 -3.98 -6.40 0.74
CA LEU A 31 -4.20 -5.04 1.26
C LEU A 31 -2.89 -4.30 1.56
N ALA A 32 -1.83 -5.01 1.97
CA ALA A 32 -0.51 -4.43 2.17
C ALA A 32 0.17 -3.96 0.86
N THR A 33 -0.38 -4.30 -0.31
CA THR A 33 0.06 -3.75 -1.60
C THR A 33 -0.63 -2.44 -1.98
N VAL A 34 -1.71 -2.07 -1.27
CA VAL A 34 -2.49 -0.86 -1.53
C VAL A 34 -1.84 0.30 -0.81
N MET A 35 -1.32 1.25 -1.59
CA MET A 35 -0.59 2.41 -1.09
C MET A 35 -1.50 3.61 -0.98
N ASP A 36 -1.36 4.40 0.08
CA ASP A 36 -1.88 5.76 0.05
C ASP A 36 -1.03 6.58 -0.95
N PRO A 37 -1.63 7.23 -1.96
CA PRO A 37 -0.88 7.97 -2.98
C PRO A 37 -0.04 9.11 -2.41
N GLU A 38 -0.54 9.80 -1.39
CA GLU A 38 0.14 10.96 -0.80
C GLU A 38 1.25 10.54 0.17
N LEU A 39 1.01 9.48 0.92
CA LEU A 39 1.86 9.08 2.04
C LEU A 39 2.94 8.06 1.65
N ASP A 40 2.84 7.42 0.47
CA ASP A 40 3.76 6.38 0.01
C ASP A 40 3.96 5.23 1.03
N GLU A 41 2.90 4.94 1.81
CA GLU A 41 2.84 3.87 2.80
C GLU A 41 1.59 3.00 2.59
N PRO A 42 1.62 1.68 2.91
CA PRO A 42 0.46 0.82 2.78
C PRO A 42 -0.69 1.23 3.69
N VAL A 43 -1.94 1.08 3.22
CA VAL A 43 -3.15 1.34 4.02
C VAL A 43 -3.22 0.49 5.29
N THR A 44 -2.56 -0.68 5.30
CA THR A 44 -2.42 -1.54 6.47
C THR A 44 -1.47 -0.96 7.51
N GLU A 45 -0.34 -0.37 7.09
CA GLU A 45 0.65 0.24 8.01
C GLU A 45 0.17 1.60 8.53
N LEU A 46 -0.61 2.31 7.74
CA LEU A 46 -1.30 3.54 8.14
C LEU A 46 -2.49 3.27 9.06
N GLY A 47 -2.96 2.02 9.14
CA GLY A 47 -4.06 1.65 10.00
C GLY A 47 -5.45 2.00 9.46
N PHE A 48 -5.53 2.28 8.16
CA PHE A 48 -6.78 2.65 7.50
C PHE A 48 -7.70 1.44 7.33
N VAL A 49 -7.17 0.22 7.37
CA VAL A 49 -7.99 -1.01 7.37
C VAL A 49 -8.59 -1.21 8.77
N ARG A 50 -9.87 -0.88 8.92
CA ARG A 50 -10.62 -1.04 10.17
C ARG A 50 -10.95 -2.50 10.43
N SER A 51 -11.54 -3.19 9.45
CA SER A 51 -11.95 -4.57 9.62
C SER A 51 -11.93 -5.37 8.32
N VAL A 52 -11.76 -6.69 8.46
CA VAL A 52 -11.84 -7.69 7.41
C VAL A 52 -12.76 -8.80 7.90
N ALA A 53 -13.88 -9.02 7.21
CA ALA A 53 -14.84 -10.06 7.49
C ALA A 53 -14.86 -11.09 6.36
N LEU A 54 -14.40 -12.30 6.65
CA LEU A 54 -14.43 -13.44 5.75
C LEU A 54 -15.71 -14.24 5.98
N HIS A 55 -16.45 -14.48 4.91
CA HIS A 55 -17.71 -15.23 4.91
C HIS A 55 -17.71 -16.28 3.78
N PRO A 56 -18.61 -17.28 3.81
CA PRO A 56 -18.60 -18.36 2.80
C PRO A 56 -18.69 -17.89 1.35
N SER A 57 -19.35 -16.76 1.11
CA SER A 57 -19.52 -16.17 -0.22
C SER A 57 -18.43 -15.18 -0.63
N GLY A 58 -17.53 -14.75 0.27
CA GLY A 58 -16.68 -13.60 -0.03
C GLY A 58 -15.91 -12.98 1.15
N VAL A 59 -15.49 -11.75 0.92
CA VAL A 59 -14.88 -10.85 1.92
C VAL A 59 -15.57 -9.49 1.91
N THR A 60 -15.73 -8.92 3.11
CA THR A 60 -16.08 -7.51 3.31
C THR A 60 -14.94 -6.81 4.05
N VAL A 61 -14.44 -5.70 3.50
CA VAL A 61 -13.37 -4.89 4.08
C VAL A 61 -13.88 -3.47 4.33
N HIS A 62 -13.66 -2.96 5.54
CA HIS A 62 -13.93 -1.57 5.87
C HIS A 62 -12.63 -0.78 5.97
N LEU A 63 -12.54 0.30 5.19
CA LEU A 63 -11.50 1.31 5.27
C LEU A 63 -12.03 2.54 6.01
N ARG A 64 -11.16 3.23 6.75
CA ARG A 64 -11.45 4.51 7.43
C ARG A 64 -10.26 5.44 7.28
N LEU A 65 -10.54 6.75 7.23
CA LEU A 65 -9.52 7.77 6.98
C LEU A 65 -9.35 8.72 8.18
N PRO A 66 -8.19 9.38 8.30
CA PRO A 66 -7.88 10.26 9.44
C PRO A 66 -8.88 11.41 9.63
N THR A 67 -9.50 11.90 8.56
CA THR A 67 -10.51 12.96 8.61
C THR A 67 -11.67 12.66 7.66
N SER A 68 -12.83 13.28 7.90
CA SER A 68 -14.01 13.14 7.03
C SER A 68 -13.86 13.87 5.70
N PHE A 69 -12.85 14.74 5.58
CA PHE A 69 -12.59 15.61 4.43
C PHE A 69 -11.21 15.33 3.82
N CYS A 70 -10.71 14.09 3.96
CA CYS A 70 -9.60 13.64 3.13
C CYS A 70 -9.97 13.84 1.65
N SER A 71 -8.96 13.98 0.78
CA SER A 71 -9.20 14.18 -0.65
C SER A 71 -10.11 13.07 -1.21
N PRO A 72 -11.28 13.38 -1.81
CA PRO A 72 -12.15 12.38 -2.40
C PRO A 72 -11.45 11.55 -3.46
N ASN A 73 -10.47 12.15 -4.16
CA ASN A 73 -9.66 11.48 -5.16
C ASN A 73 -8.77 10.41 -4.52
N PHE A 74 -8.11 10.70 -3.40
CA PHE A 74 -7.25 9.73 -2.72
C PHE A 74 -8.07 8.66 -2.02
N ALA A 75 -9.19 9.04 -1.40
CA ALA A 75 -10.14 8.09 -0.82
C ALA A 75 -10.64 7.10 -1.88
N TYR A 76 -11.07 7.59 -3.04
CA TYR A 76 -11.51 6.75 -4.15
C TYR A 76 -10.39 5.81 -4.65
N LEU A 77 -9.17 6.34 -4.86
CA LEU A 77 -8.03 5.53 -5.32
C LEU A 77 -7.74 4.38 -4.36
N MET A 78 -7.69 4.65 -3.05
CA MET A 78 -7.42 3.61 -2.05
C MET A 78 -8.51 2.54 -2.00
N VAL A 79 -9.78 2.92 -2.07
CA VAL A 79 -10.91 1.97 -2.06
C VAL A 79 -10.92 1.13 -3.33
N SER A 80 -10.74 1.76 -4.49
CA SER A 80 -10.67 1.08 -5.79
C SER A 80 -9.48 0.13 -5.86
N ASP A 81 -8.28 0.57 -5.45
CA ASP A 81 -7.07 -0.26 -5.46
C ASP A 81 -7.20 -1.44 -4.48
N ALA A 82 -7.87 -1.26 -3.34
CA ALA A 82 -8.19 -2.35 -2.42
C ALA A 82 -9.14 -3.37 -3.06
N GLN A 83 -10.18 -2.93 -3.76
CA GLN A 83 -11.08 -3.85 -4.48
C GLN A 83 -10.32 -4.66 -5.53
N ASP A 84 -9.45 -4.01 -6.31
CA ASP A 84 -8.65 -4.67 -7.35
C ASP A 84 -7.56 -5.60 -6.78
N ALA A 85 -6.93 -5.22 -5.68
CA ALA A 85 -5.97 -6.08 -4.97
C ALA A 85 -6.65 -7.35 -4.45
N LEU A 86 -7.81 -7.22 -3.80
CA LEU A 86 -8.56 -8.34 -3.27
C LEU A 86 -9.11 -9.25 -4.37
N ARG A 87 -9.62 -8.70 -5.49
CA ARG A 87 -10.10 -9.48 -6.65
C ARG A 87 -9.04 -10.42 -7.23
N ARG A 88 -7.75 -10.13 -7.03
CA ARG A 88 -6.63 -10.98 -7.47
C ARG A 88 -6.30 -12.14 -6.53
N VAL A 89 -6.87 -12.17 -5.33
CA VAL A 89 -6.67 -13.25 -4.36
C VAL A 89 -7.45 -14.49 -4.80
N ARG A 90 -6.75 -15.62 -4.96
CA ARG A 90 -7.36 -16.87 -5.42
C ARG A 90 -8.36 -17.40 -4.38
N GLY A 91 -9.59 -17.67 -4.81
CA GLY A 91 -10.63 -18.28 -3.96
C GLY A 91 -11.29 -17.30 -2.98
N ILE A 92 -11.16 -15.99 -3.21
CA ILE A 92 -11.70 -14.96 -2.30
C ILE A 92 -13.23 -14.82 -2.35
N GLY A 93 -13.87 -15.20 -3.45
CA GLY A 93 -15.31 -15.04 -3.65
C GLY A 93 -15.71 -13.59 -4.00
N GLN A 94 -16.88 -13.17 -3.54
CA GLN A 94 -17.35 -11.78 -3.71
C GLN A 94 -16.52 -10.82 -2.87
N VAL A 95 -16.11 -9.69 -3.46
CA VAL A 95 -15.33 -8.66 -2.77
C VAL A 95 -16.21 -7.44 -2.56
N THR A 96 -16.37 -7.03 -1.30
CA THR A 96 -17.02 -5.78 -0.92
C THR A 96 -16.01 -4.91 -0.15
N VAL A 97 -15.75 -3.71 -0.63
CA VAL A 97 -14.90 -2.72 0.06
C VAL A 97 -15.75 -1.50 0.36
N LEU A 98 -15.75 -1.07 1.61
CA LEU A 98 -16.54 0.05 2.11
C LEU A 98 -15.64 1.08 2.76
N LEU A 99 -15.92 2.35 2.48
CA LEU A 99 -15.32 3.51 3.14
C LEU A 99 -16.24 4.02 4.23
N ASP A 100 -15.74 4.06 5.46
CA ASP A 100 -16.44 4.55 6.65
C ASP A 100 -16.12 6.03 6.92
N ASP A 101 -17.11 6.76 7.45
CA ASP A 101 -16.99 8.11 8.02
C ASP A 101 -16.32 9.18 7.15
N HIS A 102 -16.38 9.03 5.82
CA HIS A 102 -15.95 10.05 4.87
C HIS A 102 -17.16 10.84 4.35
N HIS A 103 -16.98 12.12 4.03
CA HIS A 103 -18.05 12.96 3.49
C HIS A 103 -18.69 12.34 2.23
N ASP A 104 -17.86 11.79 1.35
CA ASP A 104 -18.28 11.11 0.12
C ASP A 104 -18.42 9.58 0.25
N SER A 105 -18.49 9.02 1.46
CA SER A 105 -18.57 7.56 1.69
C SER A 105 -19.68 6.90 0.87
N ASP A 106 -20.92 7.42 0.95
CA ASP A 106 -22.07 6.82 0.25
C ASP A 106 -21.87 6.83 -1.27
N LYS A 107 -21.34 7.94 -1.79
CA LYS A 107 -21.08 8.14 -3.21
C LYS A 107 -19.99 7.20 -3.72
N ILE A 108 -18.85 7.14 -3.01
CA ILE A 108 -17.73 6.25 -3.33
C ILE A 108 -18.17 4.79 -3.25
N ASN A 109 -18.85 4.39 -2.17
CA ASN A 109 -19.29 3.01 -1.96
C ASN A 109 -20.27 2.56 -3.06
N ALA A 110 -21.23 3.42 -3.44
CA ALA A 110 -22.15 3.12 -4.54
C ALA A 110 -21.41 2.98 -5.89
N GLY A 111 -20.47 3.87 -6.18
CA GLY A 111 -19.66 3.83 -7.41
C GLY A 111 -18.78 2.59 -7.52
N ILE A 112 -18.17 2.17 -6.41
CA ILE A 112 -17.33 0.97 -6.31
C ILE A 112 -18.16 -0.31 -6.42
N ALA A 113 -19.35 -0.34 -5.81
CA ALA A 113 -20.26 -1.49 -5.93
C ALA A 113 -20.81 -1.67 -7.35
N ALA A 114 -20.94 -0.58 -8.11
CA ALA A 114 -21.41 -0.58 -9.49
C ALA A 114 -20.30 -0.71 -10.55
N ASP A 115 -19.02 -0.83 -10.15
CA ASP A 115 -17.86 -0.75 -11.05
C ASP A 115 -17.91 0.48 -11.99
N ALA A 116 -18.40 1.61 -11.47
CA ALA A 116 -18.70 2.80 -12.28
C ALA A 116 -17.45 3.58 -12.73
N GLY A 117 -16.28 3.25 -12.18
CA GLY A 117 -15.06 4.05 -12.34
C GLY A 117 -15.18 5.45 -11.71
N TYR A 118 -14.09 6.22 -11.72
CA TYR A 118 -14.05 7.53 -11.07
C TYR A 118 -15.03 8.52 -11.72
N LEU A 119 -15.03 8.60 -13.07
CA LEU A 119 -15.93 9.49 -13.82
C LEU A 119 -17.41 9.11 -13.62
N GLY A 120 -17.74 7.82 -13.59
CA GLY A 120 -19.11 7.37 -13.34
C GLY A 120 -19.56 7.62 -11.89
N THR A 121 -18.62 7.58 -10.94
CA THR A 121 -18.89 7.84 -9.51
C THR A 121 -19.13 9.33 -9.24
N PHE A 122 -18.31 10.22 -9.82
CA PHE A 122 -18.33 11.65 -9.50
C PHE A 122 -19.04 12.52 -10.56
N GLY A 123 -19.28 12.00 -11.75
CA GLY A 123 -20.04 12.67 -12.80
C GLY A 123 -19.45 14.05 -13.13
N ALA A 124 -20.28 15.09 -13.03
CA ALA A 124 -19.88 16.47 -13.34
C ALA A 124 -18.81 17.05 -12.41
N GLU A 125 -18.61 16.47 -11.22
CA GLU A 125 -17.54 16.88 -10.29
C GLU A 125 -16.16 16.35 -10.72
N ALA A 126 -16.13 15.33 -11.59
CA ALA A 126 -14.91 14.79 -12.12
C ALA A 126 -14.63 15.35 -13.52
N GLU A 127 -13.64 16.24 -13.62
CA GLU A 127 -13.21 16.78 -14.91
C GLU A 127 -12.47 15.76 -15.79
N LYS A 128 -11.61 14.94 -15.17
CA LYS A 128 -10.69 14.01 -15.86
C LYS A 128 -10.50 12.72 -15.03
N SER A 129 -9.88 11.70 -15.64
CA SER A 129 -9.42 10.52 -14.91
C SER A 129 -8.35 10.89 -13.87
N LEU A 130 -8.12 9.99 -12.91
CA LEU A 130 -7.12 10.17 -11.86
C LEU A 130 -5.70 9.74 -12.28
N ASP A 131 -5.47 9.38 -13.54
CA ASP A 131 -4.19 8.81 -13.99
C ASP A 131 -3.04 9.81 -13.85
N ALA A 132 -3.27 11.06 -14.25
CA ALA A 132 -2.26 12.11 -14.13
C ALA A 132 -1.97 12.46 -12.66
N LEU A 133 -2.99 12.42 -11.80
CA LEU A 133 -2.85 12.62 -10.36
C LEU A 133 -2.03 11.48 -9.75
N ARG A 134 -2.38 10.23 -10.05
CA ARG A 134 -1.64 9.03 -9.61
C ARG A 134 -0.18 9.11 -10.04
N LEU A 135 0.09 9.42 -11.30
CA LEU A 135 1.46 9.56 -11.81
C LEU A 135 2.26 10.65 -11.09
N THR A 136 1.62 11.78 -10.74
CA THR A 136 2.28 12.87 -9.99
C THR A 136 2.78 12.38 -8.63
N PHE A 137 1.96 11.62 -7.91
CA PHE A 137 2.32 11.10 -6.60
C PHE A 137 3.32 9.95 -6.67
N LEU A 138 3.20 9.06 -7.66
CA LEU A 138 4.21 8.02 -7.91
C LEU A 138 5.59 8.62 -8.21
N ARG A 139 5.66 9.72 -8.97
CA ARG A 139 6.90 10.47 -9.19
C ARG A 139 7.47 11.04 -7.89
N LYS A 140 6.64 11.62 -7.02
CA LYS A 140 7.07 12.10 -5.70
C LYS A 140 7.60 10.97 -4.82
N ALA A 141 6.93 9.82 -4.80
CA ALA A 141 7.36 8.62 -4.10
C ALA A 141 8.73 8.13 -4.60
N HIS A 142 8.93 8.09 -5.92
CA HIS A 142 10.24 7.81 -6.53
C HIS A 142 11.30 8.81 -6.06
N THR A 143 11.03 10.11 -6.15
CA THR A 143 11.96 11.17 -5.73
C THR A 143 12.36 11.03 -4.25
N ALA A 144 11.41 10.74 -3.37
CA ALA A 144 11.69 10.52 -1.95
C ALA A 144 12.51 9.23 -1.72
N ALA A 145 12.19 8.14 -2.41
CA ALA A 145 12.94 6.89 -2.32
C ALA A 145 14.38 7.03 -2.84
N MET A 146 14.57 7.77 -3.93
CA MET A 146 15.89 8.09 -4.48
C MET A 146 16.72 8.88 -3.47
N GLU A 147 16.16 9.94 -2.87
CA GLU A 147 16.86 10.72 -1.85
C GLU A 147 17.28 9.86 -0.65
N ARG A 148 16.41 8.95 -0.17
CA ARG A 148 16.77 8.02 0.93
C ARG A 148 17.98 7.15 0.57
N CYS A 149 18.00 6.59 -0.64
CA CYS A 149 19.11 5.78 -1.13
C CYS A 149 20.41 6.60 -1.20
N VAL A 150 20.36 7.80 -1.79
CA VAL A 150 21.51 8.70 -1.92
C VAL A 150 22.04 9.10 -0.55
N MET A 151 21.16 9.52 0.35
CA MET A 151 21.54 9.91 1.71
C MET A 151 22.13 8.74 2.50
N ALA A 152 21.57 7.54 2.41
CA ALA A 152 22.15 6.35 3.05
C ALA A 152 23.55 6.02 2.51
N ALA A 153 23.76 6.13 1.19
CA ALA A 153 25.06 5.92 0.57
C ALA A 153 26.09 6.97 1.02
N LEU A 154 25.70 8.24 1.09
CA LEU A 154 26.54 9.34 1.60
C LEU A 154 26.88 9.16 3.08
N THR A 155 25.88 8.86 3.93
CA THR A 155 26.06 8.70 5.38
C THR A 155 26.92 7.51 5.74
N SER A 156 26.83 6.41 4.99
CA SER A 156 27.71 5.24 5.18
C SER A 156 29.14 5.47 4.69
N GLY A 157 29.40 6.55 3.95
CA GLY A 157 30.69 6.81 3.31
C GLY A 157 30.95 5.95 2.07
N SER A 158 29.95 5.20 1.60
CA SER A 158 30.08 4.33 0.42
C SER A 158 30.21 5.12 -0.88
N VAL A 159 29.74 6.37 -0.89
CA VAL A 159 29.74 7.28 -2.05
C VAL A 159 30.16 8.67 -1.60
N ARG A 160 30.94 9.38 -2.44
CA ARG A 160 31.30 10.77 -2.22
C ARG A 160 30.33 11.71 -2.94
N LEU A 161 30.24 12.95 -2.46
CA LEU A 161 29.35 13.96 -3.06
C LEU A 161 29.75 14.24 -4.53
N GLU A 162 31.05 14.29 -4.82
CA GLU A 162 31.57 14.48 -6.18
C GLU A 162 31.25 13.33 -7.15
N ASP A 163 30.89 12.15 -6.66
CA ASP A 163 30.62 10.97 -7.49
C ASP A 163 29.14 10.75 -7.79
N LEU A 164 28.24 11.60 -7.27
CA LEU A 164 26.79 11.38 -7.34
C LEU A 164 26.23 11.35 -8.77
N GLY A 165 26.78 12.15 -9.69
CA GLY A 165 26.36 12.15 -11.10
C GLY A 165 26.65 10.84 -11.82
N ARG A 166 27.55 10.01 -11.29
CA ARG A 166 27.94 8.69 -11.84
C ARG A 166 27.35 7.52 -11.06
N LEU A 167 26.59 7.80 -10.00
CA LEU A 167 26.03 6.77 -9.13
C LEU A 167 25.01 5.91 -9.88
N THR A 168 25.25 4.59 -9.91
CA THR A 168 24.35 3.63 -10.57
C THR A 168 23.60 2.77 -9.55
N LEU A 169 22.52 2.14 -9.99
CA LEU A 169 21.74 1.23 -9.13
C LEU A 169 22.60 0.09 -8.58
N ARG A 170 23.67 -0.34 -9.26
CA ARG A 170 24.64 -1.34 -8.77
C ARG A 170 25.30 -0.90 -7.47
N ASP A 171 25.65 0.37 -7.36
CA ASP A 171 26.47 0.93 -6.29
C ASP A 171 25.69 1.10 -4.98
N LEU A 172 24.34 1.10 -5.06
CA LEU A 172 23.49 1.17 -3.88
C LEU A 172 23.53 -0.13 -3.06
N PRO A 173 23.62 -0.05 -1.72
CA PRO A 173 23.59 -1.22 -0.86
C PRO A 173 22.26 -1.98 -1.00
N ALA A 174 22.33 -3.31 -0.90
CA ALA A 174 21.15 -4.15 -0.91
C ALA A 174 20.27 -3.91 0.33
N GLY A 175 18.97 -4.18 0.20
CA GLY A 175 18.00 -4.09 1.29
C GLY A 175 16.78 -3.24 0.95
N ARG A 176 15.93 -3.04 1.96
CA ARG A 176 14.58 -2.47 1.80
C ARG A 176 14.54 -1.12 1.10
N THR A 177 15.51 -0.24 1.33
CA THR A 177 15.56 1.10 0.71
C THR A 177 15.77 1.00 -0.81
N LYS A 178 16.72 0.16 -1.24
CA LYS A 178 16.98 -0.09 -2.66
C LYS A 178 15.80 -0.81 -3.31
N GLU A 179 15.26 -1.82 -2.66
CA GLU A 179 14.07 -2.53 -3.15
C GLU A 179 12.86 -1.58 -3.31
N ALA A 180 12.66 -0.65 -2.38
CA ALA A 180 11.62 0.37 -2.50
C ALA A 180 11.87 1.27 -3.71
N LEU A 181 13.09 1.78 -3.90
CA LEU A 181 13.45 2.57 -5.09
C LEU A 181 13.15 1.81 -6.39
N LEU A 182 13.55 0.54 -6.49
CA LEU A 182 13.32 -0.28 -7.69
C LEU A 182 11.83 -0.50 -7.98
N ARG A 183 11.01 -0.71 -6.94
CA ARG A 183 9.55 -0.80 -7.09
C ARG A 183 8.98 0.49 -7.66
N ARG A 184 9.27 1.65 -7.04
CA ARG A 184 8.78 2.95 -7.52
C ARG A 184 9.23 3.24 -8.95
N ARG A 185 10.48 2.89 -9.32
CA ARG A 185 10.97 3.01 -10.70
C ARG A 185 10.12 2.21 -11.68
N THR A 186 9.78 0.97 -11.32
CA THR A 186 8.89 0.12 -12.14
C THR A 186 7.51 0.76 -12.29
N ASP A 187 6.95 1.31 -11.20
CA ASP A 187 5.61 1.92 -11.18
C ASP A 187 5.48 3.15 -12.11
N ILE A 188 6.59 3.85 -12.37
CA ILE A 188 6.64 5.00 -13.29
C ILE A 188 7.36 4.71 -14.62
N GLY A 189 7.69 3.44 -14.90
CA GLY A 189 8.29 3.01 -16.16
C GLY A 189 9.77 3.36 -16.34
N LEU A 190 10.51 3.61 -15.27
CA LEU A 190 11.96 3.84 -15.32
C LEU A 190 12.75 2.52 -15.32
N GLY A 191 13.92 2.55 -15.95
CA GLY A 191 14.82 1.39 -16.03
C GLY A 191 15.31 0.95 -14.64
N VAL A 192 15.41 -0.37 -14.44
CA VAL A 192 15.87 -0.98 -13.17
C VAL A 192 17.17 -1.78 -13.33
N ALA A 193 17.83 -1.68 -14.50
CA ALA A 193 19.06 -2.38 -14.75
C ALA A 193 20.20 -1.86 -13.84
N PRO A 194 21.16 -2.71 -13.44
CA PRO A 194 22.22 -2.29 -12.50
C PRO A 194 23.04 -1.09 -12.96
N SER A 195 23.15 -0.84 -14.26
CA SER A 195 23.87 0.30 -14.85
C SER A 195 23.06 1.60 -14.92
N GLU A 196 21.78 1.56 -14.58
CA GLU A 196 20.91 2.75 -14.63
C GLU A 196 21.34 3.80 -13.60
N PRO A 197 21.29 5.09 -13.95
CA PRO A 197 21.61 6.18 -13.03
C PRO A 197 20.61 6.25 -11.88
N VAL A 198 21.12 6.48 -10.67
CA VAL A 198 20.30 6.69 -9.47
C VAL A 198 19.70 8.08 -9.47
N VAL A 199 20.52 9.11 -9.69
CA VAL A 199 20.10 10.50 -9.56
C VAL A 199 19.54 11.00 -10.88
N VAL A 200 18.22 10.95 -10.97
CA VAL A 200 17.44 11.37 -12.14
C VAL A 200 16.30 12.29 -11.72
N ASP A 201 15.80 13.07 -12.66
CA ASP A 201 14.56 13.83 -12.47
C ASP A 201 13.30 12.95 -12.49
N GLU A 202 12.12 13.56 -12.37
CA GLU A 202 10.84 12.87 -12.41
C GLU A 202 10.49 12.19 -13.76
N HIS A 203 11.30 12.43 -14.80
CA HIS A 203 11.19 11.84 -16.13
C HIS A 203 12.28 10.81 -16.41
N GLY A 204 13.19 10.56 -15.46
CA GLY A 204 14.30 9.62 -15.64
C GLY A 204 15.52 10.22 -16.34
N VAL A 205 15.55 11.53 -16.56
CA VAL A 205 16.70 12.22 -17.17
C VAL A 205 17.78 12.45 -16.11
N VAL A 206 19.03 12.16 -16.46
CA VAL A 206 20.18 12.41 -15.58
C VAL A 206 20.29 13.90 -15.27
N VAL A 207 20.49 14.21 -14.00
CA VAL A 207 20.62 15.58 -13.53
C VAL A 207 22.08 16.04 -13.71
N PRO A 208 22.34 17.20 -14.34
CA PRO A 208 23.69 17.76 -14.46
C PRO A 208 24.35 17.98 -13.10
N ASP A 209 25.67 17.82 -13.03
CA ASP A 209 26.42 17.89 -11.77
C ASP A 209 26.22 19.22 -11.03
N GLU A 210 26.11 20.32 -11.78
CA GLU A 210 25.83 21.66 -11.27
C GLU A 210 24.45 21.83 -10.62
N GLU A 211 23.47 21.00 -11.00
CA GLU A 211 22.10 21.03 -10.49
C GLU A 211 21.87 20.05 -9.33
N LEU A 212 22.74 19.04 -9.16
CA LEU A 212 22.62 18.00 -8.14
C LEU A 212 22.35 18.57 -6.73
N PRO A 213 23.08 19.59 -6.23
CA PRO A 213 22.85 20.09 -4.88
C PRO A 213 21.43 20.65 -4.68
N LEU A 214 20.92 21.39 -5.67
CA LEU A 214 19.57 21.94 -5.62
C LEU A 214 18.53 20.81 -5.70
N ARG A 215 18.71 19.87 -6.63
CA ARG A 215 17.78 18.76 -6.84
C ARG A 215 17.65 17.88 -5.59
N LEU A 216 18.77 17.56 -4.94
CA LEU A 216 18.73 16.75 -3.71
C LEU A 216 18.05 17.48 -2.55
N ARG A 217 18.21 18.81 -2.45
CA ARG A 217 17.47 19.61 -1.46
C ARG A 217 15.97 19.56 -1.70
N LEU A 218 15.52 19.69 -2.95
CA LEU A 218 14.12 19.55 -3.31
C LEU A 218 13.59 18.14 -3.04
N ALA A 219 14.36 17.11 -3.41
CA ALA A 219 13.99 15.72 -3.15
C ALA A 219 13.86 15.42 -1.65
N ARG A 220 14.74 16.00 -0.83
CA ARG A 220 14.65 15.94 0.63
C ARG A 220 13.38 16.61 1.15
N SER A 221 13.02 17.78 0.62
CA SER A 221 11.76 18.44 0.98
C SER A 221 10.54 17.60 0.64
N VAL A 222 10.52 16.94 -0.54
CA VAL A 222 9.46 16.00 -0.93
C VAL A 222 9.37 14.86 0.07
N ARG A 223 10.50 14.21 0.39
CA ARG A 223 10.52 13.12 1.38
C ARG A 223 9.99 13.56 2.74
N ILE A 224 10.48 14.69 3.27
CA ILE A 224 10.06 15.21 4.58
C ILE A 224 8.56 15.49 4.58
N SER A 225 8.01 16.04 3.49
CA SER A 225 6.57 16.28 3.37
C SER A 225 5.77 14.98 3.42
N ILE A 226 6.20 13.95 2.68
CA ILE A 226 5.52 12.64 2.66
C ILE A 226 5.55 12.01 4.06
N GLU A 227 6.73 11.91 4.67
CA GLU A 227 6.92 11.30 5.99
C GLU A 227 6.18 12.09 7.10
N GLY A 228 6.21 13.42 7.01
CA GLY A 228 5.50 14.31 7.92
C GLY A 228 3.99 14.15 7.83
N ASN A 229 3.43 14.14 6.61
CA ASN A 229 2.00 13.92 6.40
C ASN A 229 1.58 12.52 6.89
N ALA A 230 2.41 11.50 6.68
CA ALA A 230 2.10 10.14 7.13
C ALA A 230 2.04 10.06 8.67
N HIS A 231 3.00 10.69 9.35
CA HIS A 231 3.00 10.80 10.81
C HIS A 231 1.78 11.58 11.32
N PHE A 232 1.45 12.70 10.70
CA PHE A 232 0.30 13.52 11.06
C PHE A 232 -1.03 12.79 10.87
N CYS A 233 -1.20 12.10 9.74
CA CYS A 233 -2.37 11.28 9.43
C CYS A 233 -2.58 10.15 10.45
N ARG A 234 -1.51 9.45 10.86
CA ARG A 234 -1.59 8.46 11.94
C ARG A 234 -2.05 9.07 13.26
N GLY A 235 -1.52 10.24 13.62
CA GLY A 235 -1.94 10.96 14.83
C GLY A 235 -3.42 11.34 14.82
N LEU A 236 -3.89 11.93 13.71
CA LEU A 236 -5.30 12.28 13.53
C LEU A 236 -6.21 11.05 13.57
N LEU A 237 -5.82 9.95 12.92
CA LEU A 237 -6.58 8.71 12.94
C LEU A 237 -6.69 8.15 14.37
N ALA A 238 -5.57 8.13 15.11
CA ALA A 238 -5.54 7.69 16.50
C ALA A 238 -6.50 8.52 17.36
N THR A 239 -6.42 9.85 17.27
CA THR A 239 -7.30 10.76 18.04
C THR A 239 -8.76 10.59 17.66
N ARG A 240 -9.06 10.46 16.36
CA ARG A 240 -10.44 10.35 15.87
C ARG A 240 -11.13 9.07 16.34
N TYR A 241 -10.38 7.98 16.51
CA TYR A 241 -10.93 6.66 16.79
C TYR A 241 -10.51 6.07 18.16
N ALA A 242 -9.98 6.90 19.06
CA ALA A 242 -9.49 6.49 20.39
C ALA A 242 -10.59 5.93 21.32
N ASP A 243 -11.83 6.41 21.19
CA ASP A 243 -12.90 6.17 22.18
C ASP A 243 -13.82 4.98 21.85
N GLY A 244 -13.61 4.28 20.73
CA GLY A 244 -14.49 3.18 20.28
C GLY A 244 -13.86 1.79 20.25
N ASP A 245 -12.53 1.69 20.35
CA ASP A 245 -11.77 0.44 20.24
C ASP A 245 -10.70 0.41 21.34
N ALA A 246 -10.89 -0.42 22.37
CA ALA A 246 -9.85 -0.67 23.38
C ALA A 246 -8.59 -1.35 22.78
N THR A 247 -8.59 -1.63 21.48
CA THR A 247 -7.48 -2.08 20.65
C THR A 247 -7.23 -1.04 19.55
N GLY A 248 -6.54 0.06 19.89
CA GLY A 248 -6.24 1.13 18.93
C GLY A 248 -5.68 0.62 17.61
N ILE A 249 -5.99 1.29 16.48
CA ILE A 249 -5.47 1.09 15.11
C ILE A 249 -5.12 -0.38 14.77
N THR A 250 -5.91 -1.34 15.23
CA THR A 250 -5.68 -2.76 14.96
C THR A 250 -6.79 -3.21 14.03
N THR A 251 -6.42 -3.84 12.92
CA THR A 251 -7.40 -4.39 11.99
C THR A 251 -8.15 -5.54 12.64
N HIS A 252 -9.47 -5.41 12.74
CA HIS A 252 -10.33 -6.47 13.27
C HIS A 252 -10.63 -7.52 12.20
N ILE A 253 -10.13 -8.73 12.37
CA ILE A 253 -10.34 -9.83 11.42
C ILE A 253 -11.35 -10.82 11.99
N THR A 254 -12.41 -11.10 11.25
CA THR A 254 -13.42 -12.11 11.57
C THR A 254 -13.53 -13.13 10.46
N ASP A 255 -13.62 -14.41 10.80
CA ASP A 255 -13.74 -15.51 9.82
C ASP A 255 -14.87 -16.46 10.21
N THR A 256 -16.02 -16.28 9.56
CA THR A 256 -17.24 -17.08 9.78
C THR A 256 -17.30 -18.33 8.91
N ARG A 257 -16.31 -18.56 8.03
CA ARG A 257 -16.23 -19.77 7.19
C ARG A 257 -15.90 -21.02 7.98
N SER A 258 -15.32 -20.85 9.17
CA SER A 258 -14.88 -21.94 10.05
C SER A 258 -16.01 -22.49 10.94
N THR A 259 -17.17 -21.83 10.97
CA THR A 259 -18.33 -22.17 11.80
C THR A 259 -19.44 -22.91 11.04
N SER A 260 -19.13 -23.46 9.85
CA SER A 260 -20.08 -24.20 9.00
C SER A 260 -19.54 -25.57 8.58
#